data_AF-A0A7Z2VZ99-F1
#
_entry.id   AF-A0A7Z2VZ99-F1
#
_cell.length_a   1.000
_cell.length_b   1.000
_cell.length_c   1.000
_cell.angle_alpha   90.00
_cell.angle_beta   90.00
_cell.angle_gamma   90.00
#
_symmetry.space_group_name_H-M   'P 1'
#
loop_
_entity.id
_entity.type
_entity.pdbx_description
1 polymer ?
#
loop_
_entity_poly.entity_id
_entity_poly.type
_entity_poly.pdbx_seq_one_letter_code
_entity_poly.pdbx_strand_id
1 'polypeptide(L)'
;MDMPELFSTLAERARLLLQLARLPVARLRFDQRLNPEGIRRTHALFTRPHARYKVFGNKTMGIALVDLRAFEGQAAAYLASVRRSGHAGPQSKKAAARGYSVRRFDRNEHADAIHAIHTSCEERQGRPMDSQYLVKRDDFDTPSHFECHGVFDAEGRLAGYCTMGRYGNFVATDQLIGYKNQDGIMYLLLSTIICGLIEEGAVDYFMYDTFLGARPGLRDFKRRVGFRPYRARYTLAGADAAAPA
;
A
#
# COMPACT_ATOMS: atom_id res chain seq x y z
N MET A 1 23.63 6.26 34.88
CA MET A 1 23.24 5.73 33.56
C MET A 1 23.80 4.32 33.49
N ASP A 2 22.96 3.31 33.69
CA ASP A 2 23.38 1.94 33.94
C ASP A 2 23.94 1.26 32.68
N MET A 3 25.16 0.75 32.77
CA MET A 3 25.86 0.00 31.71
C MET A 3 25.04 -1.13 31.05
N PRO A 4 24.20 -1.92 31.76
CA PRO A 4 23.37 -2.95 31.12
C PRO A 4 22.32 -2.42 30.12
N GLU A 5 21.80 -1.20 30.31
CA GLU A 5 20.87 -0.58 29.35
C GLU A 5 21.55 -0.13 28.06
N LEU A 6 22.83 0.23 28.14
CA LEU A 6 23.61 0.68 26.99
C LEU A 6 23.98 -0.49 26.06
N PHE A 7 24.31 -1.66 26.64
CA PHE A 7 24.60 -2.87 25.87
C PHE A 7 23.34 -3.47 25.24
N SER A 8 22.20 -3.46 25.93
CA SER A 8 20.93 -3.94 25.37
C SER A 8 20.47 -3.07 24.20
N THR A 9 20.54 -1.76 24.31
CA THR A 9 20.21 -0.83 23.21
C THR A 9 21.17 -0.93 22.03
N LEU A 10 22.47 -1.15 22.25
CA LEU A 10 23.43 -1.39 21.16
C LEU A 10 23.17 -2.72 20.45
N ALA A 11 22.88 -3.79 21.19
CA ALA A 11 22.55 -5.09 20.63
C ALA A 11 21.23 -5.07 19.84
N GLU A 12 20.21 -4.35 20.32
CA GLU A 12 18.96 -4.15 19.61
C GLU A 12 19.14 -3.33 18.32
N ARG A 13 19.94 -2.26 18.37
CA ARG A 13 20.29 -1.47 17.19
C ARG A 13 21.08 -2.30 16.17
N ALA A 14 22.04 -3.10 16.61
CA ALA A 14 22.81 -3.99 15.74
C ALA A 14 21.92 -5.07 15.09
N ARG A 15 20.98 -5.66 15.85
CA ARG A 15 19.99 -6.62 15.33
C ARG A 15 19.08 -5.97 14.29
N LEU A 16 18.60 -4.76 14.54
CA LEU A 16 17.79 -4.01 13.59
C LEU A 16 18.56 -3.71 12.30
N LEU A 17 19.82 -3.27 12.41
CA LEU A 17 20.70 -3.03 11.26
C LEU A 17 20.97 -4.30 10.45
N LEU A 18 21.21 -5.44 11.12
CA LEU A 18 21.37 -6.74 10.48
C LEU A 18 20.08 -7.20 9.77
N GLN A 19 18.92 -7.02 10.40
CA GLN A 19 17.61 -7.31 9.78
C GLN A 19 17.38 -6.45 8.54
N LEU A 20 17.73 -5.16 8.60
CA LEU A 20 17.65 -4.23 7.47
C LEU A 20 18.57 -4.63 6.32
N ALA A 21 19.80 -5.04 6.63
CA ALA A 21 20.78 -5.46 5.64
C ALA A 21 20.33 -6.71 4.87
N ARG A 22 19.65 -7.65 5.56
CA ARG A 22 19.15 -8.92 5.02
C ARG A 22 17.83 -8.82 4.26
N LEU A 23 17.22 -7.64 4.19
CA LEU A 23 15.96 -7.48 3.45
C LEU A 23 16.15 -7.77 1.95
N PRO A 24 15.21 -8.50 1.33
CA PRO A 24 15.23 -8.71 -0.12
C PRO A 24 15.16 -7.38 -0.87
N VAL A 25 15.80 -7.32 -2.03
CA VAL A 25 15.83 -6.12 -2.87
C VAL A 25 14.76 -6.22 -3.96
N ALA A 26 13.83 -5.26 -3.98
CA ALA A 26 12.86 -5.09 -5.05
C ALA A 26 13.34 -4.02 -6.03
N ARG A 27 13.29 -4.32 -7.35
CA ARG A 27 13.62 -3.37 -8.41
C ARG A 27 12.33 -2.75 -8.92
N LEU A 28 12.09 -1.49 -8.56
CA LEU A 28 10.86 -0.76 -8.85
C LEU A 28 11.15 0.26 -9.95
N ARG A 29 10.64 -0.01 -11.15
CA ARG A 29 10.83 0.81 -12.34
C ARG A 29 9.63 1.70 -12.54
N PHE A 30 9.87 3.00 -12.53
CA PHE A 30 8.93 4.01 -12.99
C PHE A 30 8.94 4.08 -14.53
N ASP A 31 7.78 4.25 -15.15
CA ASP A 31 7.61 4.44 -16.60
C ASP A 31 6.92 5.78 -16.88
N GLN A 32 7.68 6.73 -17.43
CA GLN A 32 7.17 8.07 -17.72
C GLN A 32 6.08 8.10 -18.79
N ARG A 33 5.96 7.06 -19.64
CA ARG A 33 4.95 7.01 -20.70
C ARG A 33 3.51 6.99 -20.15
N LEU A 34 3.32 6.55 -18.90
CA LEU A 34 2.02 6.51 -18.24
C LEU A 34 1.46 7.90 -17.93
N ASN A 35 2.31 8.74 -17.34
CA ASN A 35 1.99 10.13 -16.99
C ASN A 35 3.31 10.86 -16.65
N PRO A 36 3.96 11.55 -17.60
CA PRO A 36 5.34 12.01 -17.42
C PRO A 36 5.54 12.90 -16.18
N GLU A 37 4.62 13.83 -15.94
CA GLU A 37 4.70 14.75 -14.80
C GLU A 37 4.46 14.04 -13.47
N GLY A 38 3.36 13.30 -13.34
CA GLY A 38 3.01 12.57 -12.12
C GLY A 38 4.05 11.52 -11.74
N ILE A 39 4.61 10.84 -12.74
CA ILE A 39 5.69 9.85 -12.58
C ILE A 39 6.97 10.51 -12.09
N ARG A 40 7.42 11.62 -12.71
CA ARG A 40 8.62 12.35 -12.26
C ARG A 40 8.47 12.87 -10.84
N ARG A 41 7.32 13.47 -10.52
CA ARG A 41 7.01 13.99 -9.18
C ARG A 41 7.05 12.88 -8.14
N THR A 42 6.44 11.74 -8.42
CA THR A 42 6.40 10.61 -7.48
C THR A 42 7.78 9.95 -7.34
N HIS A 43 8.52 9.79 -8.42
CA HIS A 43 9.89 9.29 -8.39
C HIS A 43 10.78 10.18 -7.50
N ALA A 44 10.71 11.51 -7.67
CA ALA A 44 11.43 12.45 -6.81
C ALA A 44 11.01 12.31 -5.33
N LEU A 45 9.72 12.15 -5.04
CA LEU A 45 9.22 11.96 -3.68
C LEU A 45 9.72 10.65 -3.03
N PHE A 46 9.84 9.58 -3.81
CA PHE A 46 10.25 8.26 -3.28
C PHE A 46 11.76 8.18 -3.07
N THR A 47 12.52 8.88 -3.91
CA THR A 47 13.98 8.89 -3.91
C THR A 47 14.60 10.02 -3.07
N ARG A 48 13.84 11.07 -2.70
CA ARG A 48 14.34 12.15 -1.83
C ARG A 48 14.97 11.57 -0.55
N PRO A 49 16.03 12.18 0.01
CA PRO A 49 16.63 11.70 1.26
C PRO A 49 15.60 11.54 2.38
N HIS A 50 15.68 10.45 3.14
CA HIS A 50 14.74 10.19 4.23
C HIS A 50 14.89 11.24 5.34
N ALA A 51 13.76 11.79 5.81
CA ALA A 51 13.72 12.94 6.72
C ALA A 51 14.54 12.75 8.01
N ARG A 52 14.59 11.53 8.53
CA ARG A 52 15.39 11.18 9.74
C ARG A 52 16.75 10.54 9.43
N TYR A 53 16.93 9.99 8.23
CA TYR A 53 18.10 9.15 7.89
C TYR A 53 18.58 9.48 6.48
N LYS A 54 19.38 10.54 6.35
CA LYS A 54 19.77 11.11 5.04
C LYS A 54 20.60 10.19 4.13
N VAL A 55 20.99 9.00 4.62
CA VAL A 55 21.83 8.02 3.90
C VAL A 55 21.03 7.22 2.85
N PHE A 56 19.71 7.16 2.96
CA PHE A 56 18.85 6.44 2.01
C PHE A 56 17.57 7.22 1.69
N GLY A 57 16.95 6.92 0.55
CA GLY A 57 15.73 7.60 0.09
C GLY A 57 14.52 7.31 0.97
N ASN A 58 13.54 8.23 0.94
CA ASN A 58 12.36 8.27 1.81
C ASN A 58 11.56 6.97 1.79
N LYS A 59 11.30 6.42 0.60
CA LYS A 59 10.64 5.11 0.45
C LYS A 59 11.64 4.09 -0.04
N THR A 60 12.79 3.90 0.61
CA THR A 60 13.81 2.91 0.14
C THR A 60 13.90 1.70 1.07
N MET A 61 13.84 1.92 2.37
CA MET A 61 14.13 0.87 3.37
C MET A 61 12.86 0.36 4.05
N GLY A 62 12.65 -0.94 4.01
CA GLY A 62 11.57 -1.60 4.74
C GLY A 62 10.19 -1.24 4.24
N ILE A 63 10.01 -1.16 2.93
CA ILE A 63 8.71 -0.93 2.30
C ILE A 63 7.91 -2.22 2.33
N ALA A 64 6.60 -2.12 2.57
CA ALA A 64 5.73 -3.27 2.51
C ALA A 64 5.39 -3.58 1.04
N LEU A 65 5.88 -4.71 0.52
CA LEU A 65 5.55 -5.18 -0.82
C LEU A 65 4.95 -6.59 -0.77
N VAL A 66 4.05 -6.85 -1.72
CA VAL A 66 3.74 -8.19 -2.21
C VAL A 66 4.44 -8.34 -3.56
N ASP A 67 5.28 -9.38 -3.70
CA ASP A 67 5.88 -9.75 -4.98
C ASP A 67 4.88 -10.62 -5.75
N LEU A 68 4.24 -10.02 -6.75
CA LEU A 68 3.12 -10.63 -7.47
C LEU A 68 3.60 -11.74 -8.41
N ARG A 69 4.86 -11.65 -8.88
CA ARG A 69 5.47 -12.66 -9.75
C ARG A 69 5.62 -14.01 -9.07
N ALA A 70 5.72 -14.02 -7.73
CA ALA A 70 5.81 -15.24 -6.95
C ALA A 70 4.56 -16.14 -7.06
N PHE A 71 3.48 -15.65 -7.66
CA PHE A 71 2.23 -16.39 -7.86
C PHE A 71 1.99 -16.79 -9.31
N GLU A 72 2.87 -16.41 -10.25
CA GLU A 72 2.85 -16.91 -11.64
C GLU A 72 1.47 -16.78 -12.34
N GLY A 73 0.80 -15.63 -12.15
CA GLY A 73 -0.51 -15.38 -12.73
C GLY A 73 -1.68 -16.08 -12.02
N GLN A 74 -1.45 -16.82 -10.94
CA GLN A 74 -2.45 -17.62 -10.25
C GLN A 74 -2.92 -16.97 -8.94
N ALA A 75 -4.04 -16.26 -8.99
CA ALA A 75 -4.66 -15.67 -7.80
C ALA A 75 -4.92 -16.70 -6.67
N ALA A 76 -5.27 -17.93 -7.03
CA ALA A 76 -5.47 -19.02 -6.07
C ALA A 76 -4.21 -19.31 -5.23
N ALA A 77 -3.01 -19.20 -5.81
CA ALA A 77 -1.75 -19.39 -5.10
C ALA A 77 -1.54 -18.30 -4.04
N TYR A 78 -1.87 -17.05 -4.36
CA TYR A 78 -1.87 -15.96 -3.38
C TYR A 78 -2.86 -16.22 -2.24
N LEU A 79 -4.12 -16.54 -2.55
CA LEU A 79 -5.14 -16.82 -1.53
C LEU A 79 -4.74 -18.00 -0.62
N ALA A 80 -4.08 -19.02 -1.17
CA ALA A 80 -3.52 -20.12 -0.40
C ALA A 80 -2.41 -19.66 0.55
N SER A 81 -1.57 -18.70 0.15
CA SER A 81 -0.51 -18.14 1.00
C SER A 81 -1.05 -17.36 2.21
N VAL A 82 -2.28 -16.84 2.12
CA VAL A 82 -2.97 -16.07 3.17
C VAL A 82 -4.19 -16.81 3.76
N ARG A 83 -4.19 -18.15 3.71
CA ARG A 83 -5.31 -18.99 4.17
C ARG A 83 -5.44 -19.14 5.70
N ARG A 84 -4.39 -18.79 6.44
CA ARG A 84 -4.35 -18.98 7.90
C ARG A 84 -5.45 -18.15 8.58
N SER A 85 -6.00 -18.65 9.68
CA SER A 85 -6.99 -17.89 10.48
C SER A 85 -6.50 -16.48 10.78
N GLY A 86 -7.42 -15.51 10.67
CA GLY A 86 -7.13 -14.09 10.85
C GLY A 86 -6.37 -13.41 9.70
N HIS A 87 -5.99 -14.13 8.64
CA HIS A 87 -5.33 -13.57 7.45
C HIS A 87 -6.35 -13.17 6.38
N ALA A 88 -5.85 -12.56 5.30
CA ALA A 88 -6.70 -12.02 4.25
C ALA A 88 -7.67 -13.05 3.66
N GLY A 89 -7.28 -14.30 3.46
CA GLY A 89 -8.16 -15.33 2.90
C GLY A 89 -9.46 -15.51 3.70
N PRO A 90 -9.40 -15.96 4.97
CA PRO A 90 -10.59 -16.12 5.81
C PRO A 90 -11.36 -14.82 6.05
N GLN A 91 -10.67 -13.69 6.23
CA GLN A 91 -11.32 -12.39 6.45
C GLN A 91 -12.07 -11.90 5.20
N SER A 92 -11.52 -12.15 4.01
CA SER A 92 -12.19 -11.82 2.74
C SER A 92 -13.42 -12.69 2.54
N LYS A 93 -13.33 -14.00 2.82
CA LYS A 93 -14.48 -14.90 2.78
C LYS A 93 -15.59 -14.48 3.75
N LYS A 94 -15.21 -14.06 4.97
CA LYS A 94 -16.15 -13.53 5.97
C LYS A 94 -16.89 -12.29 5.46
N ALA A 95 -16.17 -11.34 4.87
CA ALA A 95 -16.78 -10.13 4.30
C ALA A 95 -17.70 -10.49 3.12
N ALA A 96 -17.24 -11.30 2.17
CA ALA A 96 -18.05 -11.73 1.04
C ALA A 96 -19.34 -12.45 1.47
N ALA A 97 -19.26 -13.34 2.48
CA ALA A 97 -20.42 -14.03 3.04
C ALA A 97 -21.44 -13.10 3.72
N ARG A 98 -21.05 -11.87 4.04
CA ARG A 98 -21.92 -10.81 4.58
C ARG A 98 -22.47 -9.88 3.50
N GLY A 99 -22.27 -10.20 2.22
CA GLY A 99 -22.78 -9.44 1.09
C GLY A 99 -21.88 -8.29 0.63
N TYR A 100 -20.67 -8.15 1.19
CA TYR A 100 -19.74 -7.14 0.69
C TYR A 100 -19.17 -7.54 -0.68
N SER A 101 -19.03 -6.57 -1.58
CA SER A 101 -18.44 -6.71 -2.91
C SER A 101 -17.38 -5.65 -3.17
N VAL A 102 -16.47 -5.90 -4.11
CA VAL A 102 -15.41 -4.95 -4.48
C VAL A 102 -15.53 -4.61 -5.96
N ARG A 103 -15.43 -3.32 -6.29
CA ARG A 103 -15.40 -2.83 -7.68
C ARG A 103 -14.58 -1.56 -7.82
N ARG A 104 -14.13 -1.28 -9.04
CA ARG A 104 -13.65 0.05 -9.42
C ARG A 104 -14.80 1.05 -9.38
N PHE A 105 -14.51 2.29 -9.02
CA PHE A 105 -15.50 3.38 -9.00
C PHE A 105 -14.83 4.75 -9.22
N ASP A 106 -15.61 5.73 -9.69
CA ASP A 106 -15.18 7.12 -9.74
C ASP A 106 -15.37 7.78 -8.36
N ARG A 107 -14.32 8.39 -7.84
CA ARG A 107 -14.35 9.07 -6.54
C ARG A 107 -15.28 10.27 -6.54
N ASN A 108 -15.40 10.96 -7.67
CA ASN A 108 -16.21 12.17 -7.77
C ASN A 108 -17.70 11.85 -7.64
N GLU A 109 -18.14 10.67 -8.08
CA GLU A 109 -19.52 10.17 -7.89
C GLU A 109 -19.82 9.78 -6.42
N HIS A 110 -18.79 9.69 -5.57
CA HIS A 110 -18.88 9.16 -4.21
C HIS A 110 -18.21 10.07 -3.16
N ALA A 111 -18.06 11.37 -3.45
CA ALA A 111 -17.37 12.32 -2.59
C ALA A 111 -17.96 12.39 -1.17
N ASP A 112 -19.29 12.40 -1.04
CA ASP A 112 -19.99 12.39 0.25
C ASP A 112 -19.69 11.13 1.06
N ALA A 113 -19.72 9.97 0.42
CA ALA A 113 -19.45 8.70 1.08
C ALA A 113 -17.98 8.58 1.52
N ILE A 114 -17.04 9.08 0.71
CA ILE A 114 -15.62 9.16 1.06
C ILE A 114 -15.44 10.06 2.29
N HIS A 115 -16.08 11.23 2.31
CA HIS A 115 -15.99 12.14 3.44
C HIS A 115 -16.61 11.53 4.71
N ALA A 116 -17.74 10.83 4.59
CA ALA A 116 -18.35 10.11 5.71
C ALA A 116 -17.43 9.02 6.29
N ILE A 117 -16.64 8.33 5.44
CA ILE A 117 -15.62 7.37 5.90
C ILE A 117 -14.46 8.08 6.63
N HIS A 118 -14.04 9.26 6.16
CA HIS A 118 -13.00 10.05 6.81
C HIS A 118 -13.43 10.49 8.19
N THR A 119 -14.63 11.03 8.33
CA THR A 119 -15.15 11.56 9.61
C THR A 119 -15.73 10.48 10.53
N SER A 120 -15.81 9.23 10.08
CA SER A 120 -16.36 8.12 10.86
C SER A 120 -15.55 7.74 12.12
N CYS A 121 -14.31 8.22 12.25
CA CYS A 121 -13.44 7.86 13.36
C CYS A 121 -12.39 8.96 13.57
N GLU A 122 -12.43 9.59 14.75
CA GLU A 122 -11.52 10.68 15.12
C GLU A 122 -10.07 10.23 15.22
N GLU A 123 -9.83 8.95 15.55
CA GLU A 123 -8.51 8.38 15.72
C GLU A 123 -8.29 7.18 14.80
N ARG A 124 -7.23 7.24 13.98
CA ARG A 124 -6.78 6.10 13.15
C ARG A 124 -5.33 5.76 13.45
N GLN A 125 -5.09 4.47 13.67
CA GLN A 125 -3.76 3.95 14.01
C GLN A 125 -3.18 4.64 15.26
N GLY A 126 -4.05 4.99 16.22
CA GLY A 126 -3.70 5.65 17.48
C GLY A 126 -3.14 7.06 17.34
N ARG A 127 -3.49 7.75 16.25
CA ARG A 127 -3.25 9.17 16.03
C ARG A 127 -4.57 9.83 15.62
N PRO A 128 -4.76 11.12 15.94
CA PRO A 128 -5.85 11.90 15.37
C PRO A 128 -5.84 11.78 13.84
N MET A 129 -7.04 11.76 13.26
CA MET A 129 -7.19 11.92 11.82
C MET A 129 -6.44 13.17 11.36
N ASP A 130 -5.71 13.07 10.26
CA ASP A 130 -5.07 14.24 9.66
C ASP A 130 -6.16 15.20 9.17
N SER A 131 -6.01 16.49 9.49
CA SER A 131 -7.02 17.53 9.24
C SER A 131 -7.41 17.63 7.77
N GLN A 132 -6.51 17.25 6.85
CA GLN A 132 -6.81 17.22 5.42
C GLN A 132 -7.96 16.27 5.05
N TYR A 133 -8.19 15.20 5.83
CA TYR A 133 -9.29 14.26 5.64
C TYR A 133 -10.61 14.77 6.24
N LEU A 134 -10.55 15.74 7.16
CA LEU A 134 -11.72 16.34 7.78
C LEU A 134 -12.34 17.45 6.93
N VAL A 135 -11.59 17.95 5.94
CA VAL A 135 -12.11 18.90 4.95
C VAL A 135 -12.79 18.11 3.84
N LYS A 136 -14.10 18.33 3.65
CA LYS A 136 -14.82 17.75 2.53
C LYS A 136 -14.22 18.27 1.21
N ARG A 137 -13.99 17.36 0.28
CA ARG A 137 -13.63 17.67 -1.09
C ARG A 137 -14.78 17.27 -1.99
N ASP A 138 -15.21 18.19 -2.84
CA ASP A 138 -16.24 17.93 -3.85
C ASP A 138 -15.62 17.49 -5.19
N ASP A 139 -14.31 17.65 -5.34
CA ASP A 139 -13.57 17.24 -6.52
C ASP A 139 -12.22 16.58 -6.18
N PHE A 140 -11.95 15.48 -6.87
CA PHE A 140 -10.73 14.71 -6.85
C PHE A 140 -10.12 14.63 -8.24
N ASP A 141 -8.83 14.96 -8.30
CA ASP A 141 -8.02 14.72 -9.48
C ASP A 141 -8.02 13.22 -9.83
N THR A 142 -8.14 12.93 -11.13
CA THR A 142 -8.19 11.59 -11.70
C THR A 142 -7.08 11.37 -12.73
N PRO A 143 -5.79 11.41 -12.33
CA PRO A 143 -4.70 11.16 -13.26
C PRO A 143 -4.87 9.79 -13.94
N SER A 144 -4.55 9.72 -15.24
CA SER A 144 -4.66 8.50 -16.06
C SER A 144 -4.00 7.23 -15.49
N HIS A 145 -3.00 7.41 -14.63
CA HIS A 145 -2.24 6.33 -14.01
C HIS A 145 -2.76 5.96 -12.61
N PHE A 146 -3.86 6.55 -12.16
CA PHE A 146 -4.51 6.27 -10.89
C PHE A 146 -5.83 5.51 -11.09
N GLU A 147 -6.13 4.62 -10.16
CA GLU A 147 -7.43 3.97 -10.08
C GLU A 147 -7.91 3.89 -8.63
N CYS A 148 -9.23 3.79 -8.45
CA CYS A 148 -9.87 3.70 -7.15
C CYS A 148 -10.76 2.46 -7.09
N HIS A 149 -10.60 1.66 -6.03
CA HIS A 149 -11.41 0.48 -5.74
C HIS A 149 -12.16 0.68 -4.43
N GLY A 150 -13.44 0.34 -4.43
CA GLY A 150 -14.33 0.46 -3.29
C GLY A 150 -14.79 -0.91 -2.84
N VAL A 151 -15.00 -1.08 -1.54
CA VAL A 151 -15.77 -2.19 -0.99
C VAL A 151 -17.16 -1.66 -0.64
N PHE A 152 -18.18 -2.29 -1.19
CA PHE A 152 -19.58 -1.91 -1.06
C PHE A 152 -20.32 -2.95 -0.24
N ASP A 153 -21.22 -2.52 0.65
CA ASP A 153 -22.09 -3.42 1.40
C ASP A 153 -23.22 -4.01 0.52
N ALA A 154 -24.07 -4.84 1.13
CA ALA A 154 -25.18 -5.50 0.44
C ALA A 154 -26.21 -4.50 -0.13
N GLU A 155 -26.28 -3.29 0.44
CA GLU A 155 -27.15 -2.20 -0.02
C GLU A 155 -26.46 -1.29 -1.06
N GLY A 156 -25.21 -1.59 -1.46
CA GLY A 156 -24.46 -0.81 -2.43
C GLY A 156 -23.83 0.46 -1.87
N ARG A 157 -23.74 0.62 -0.55
CA ARG A 157 -23.09 1.77 0.10
C ARG A 157 -21.60 1.52 0.24
N LEU A 158 -20.80 2.57 0.00
CA LEU A 158 -19.34 2.48 0.11
C LEU A 158 -18.92 2.32 1.58
N ALA A 159 -18.27 1.21 1.90
CA ALA A 159 -17.79 0.89 3.25
C ALA A 159 -16.29 1.15 3.45
N GLY A 160 -15.53 1.25 2.35
CA GLY A 160 -14.11 1.53 2.35
C GLY A 160 -13.57 1.59 0.93
N TYR A 161 -12.37 2.14 0.78
CA TYR A 161 -11.76 2.34 -0.54
C TYR A 161 -10.24 2.31 -0.48
N CYS A 162 -9.65 2.10 -1.66
CA CYS A 162 -8.22 2.19 -1.92
C CYS A 162 -8.00 2.96 -3.21
N THR A 163 -7.27 4.08 -3.13
CA THR A 163 -6.69 4.72 -4.30
C THR A 163 -5.28 4.19 -4.49
N MET A 164 -4.89 3.96 -5.73
CA MET A 164 -3.55 3.50 -6.05
C MET A 164 -3.07 4.04 -7.39
N GLY A 165 -1.79 4.36 -7.45
CA GLY A 165 -1.11 4.76 -8.68
C GLY A 165 -0.35 3.58 -9.28
N ARG A 166 -0.44 3.43 -10.59
CA ARG A 166 0.40 2.56 -11.41
C ARG A 166 1.59 3.36 -11.91
N TYR A 167 2.78 2.89 -11.58
CA TYR A 167 4.00 3.67 -11.83
C TYR A 167 4.93 3.05 -12.86
N GLY A 168 4.70 1.80 -13.27
CA GLY A 168 5.55 1.06 -14.19
C GLY A 168 5.41 -0.42 -13.87
N ASN A 169 6.47 -1.10 -13.42
CA ASN A 169 6.36 -2.50 -12.98
C ASN A 169 5.76 -2.68 -11.57
N PHE A 170 5.15 -1.63 -11.00
CA PHE A 170 4.55 -1.72 -9.68
C PHE A 170 3.37 -0.76 -9.54
N VAL A 171 2.50 -1.11 -8.60
CA VAL A 171 1.41 -0.27 -8.12
C VAL A 171 1.70 0.11 -6.68
N ALA A 172 1.42 1.35 -6.28
CA ALA A 172 1.49 1.78 -4.90
C ALA A 172 0.19 2.41 -4.44
N THR A 173 -0.28 1.99 -3.27
CA THR A 173 -1.44 2.60 -2.61
C THR A 173 -1.12 4.04 -2.24
N ASP A 174 -2.08 4.92 -2.49
CA ASP A 174 -2.06 6.32 -2.05
C ASP A 174 -2.92 6.47 -0.79
N GLN A 175 -4.20 6.12 -0.87
CA GLN A 175 -5.13 6.08 0.26
C GLN A 175 -5.70 4.67 0.43
N LEU A 176 -5.90 4.27 1.68
CA LEU A 176 -6.53 3.00 2.05
C LEU A 176 -7.31 3.22 3.35
N ILE A 177 -8.60 3.51 3.24
CA ILE A 177 -9.45 3.93 4.35
C ILE A 177 -10.82 3.27 4.24
N GLY A 178 -11.36 2.83 5.37
CA GLY A 178 -12.73 2.31 5.45
C GLY A 178 -13.29 2.45 6.85
N TYR A 179 -14.58 2.12 7.02
CA TYR A 179 -15.19 2.10 8.33
C TYR A 179 -14.46 1.13 9.27
N LYS A 180 -14.37 1.52 10.54
CA LYS A 180 -13.84 0.65 11.59
C LYS A 180 -14.90 -0.39 11.93
N ASN A 181 -14.83 -1.54 11.26
CA ASN A 181 -15.65 -2.70 11.58
C ASN A 181 -14.78 -3.96 11.75
N GLN A 182 -15.40 -5.09 12.09
CA GLN A 182 -14.70 -6.37 12.25
C GLN A 182 -15.08 -7.35 11.13
N ASP A 183 -15.55 -6.82 10.01
CA ASP A 183 -16.21 -7.60 8.96
C ASP A 183 -15.21 -8.17 7.96
N GLY A 184 -13.99 -7.62 7.96
CA GLY A 184 -12.92 -8.03 7.07
C GLY A 184 -12.87 -7.21 5.77
N ILE A 185 -13.59 -6.08 5.69
CA ILE A 185 -13.74 -5.30 4.45
C ILE A 185 -12.40 -4.86 3.84
N MET A 186 -11.42 -4.48 4.67
CA MET A 186 -10.10 -4.06 4.18
C MET A 186 -9.27 -5.24 3.68
N TYR A 187 -9.50 -6.44 4.22
CA TYR A 187 -8.88 -7.66 3.72
C TYR A 187 -9.48 -8.07 2.38
N LEU A 188 -10.81 -7.99 2.24
CA LEU A 188 -11.51 -8.25 0.99
C LEU A 188 -11.05 -7.29 -0.11
N LEU A 189 -10.97 -6.00 0.19
CA LEU A 189 -10.52 -4.98 -0.75
C LEU A 189 -9.12 -5.27 -1.28
N LEU A 190 -8.14 -5.44 -0.39
CA LEU A 190 -6.76 -5.67 -0.81
C LEU A 190 -6.57 -7.04 -1.47
N SER A 191 -7.22 -8.09 -0.98
CA SER A 191 -7.09 -9.42 -1.59
C SER A 191 -7.67 -9.44 -3.00
N THR A 192 -8.80 -8.77 -3.23
CA THR A 192 -9.40 -8.64 -4.56
C THR A 192 -8.49 -7.87 -5.51
N ILE A 193 -7.95 -6.73 -5.06
CA ILE A 193 -6.98 -5.95 -5.85
C ILE A 193 -5.75 -6.79 -6.20
N ILE A 194 -5.15 -7.46 -5.21
CA ILE A 194 -3.94 -8.27 -5.41
C ILE A 194 -4.23 -9.44 -6.36
N CYS A 195 -5.36 -10.13 -6.22
CA CYS A 195 -5.75 -11.20 -7.14
C CYS A 195 -5.87 -10.68 -8.57
N GLY A 196 -6.57 -9.55 -8.77
CA GLY A 196 -6.72 -8.95 -10.10
C GLY A 196 -5.38 -8.53 -10.71
N LEU A 197 -4.47 -7.96 -9.92
CA LEU A 197 -3.12 -7.60 -10.40
C LEU A 197 -2.26 -8.82 -10.74
N ILE A 198 -2.41 -9.94 -10.01
CA ILE A 198 -1.73 -11.20 -10.32
C ILE A 198 -2.24 -11.75 -11.65
N GLU A 199 -3.56 -11.81 -11.84
CA GLU A 199 -4.19 -12.31 -13.07
C GLU A 199 -3.88 -11.43 -14.28
N GLU A 200 -3.82 -10.11 -14.10
CA GLU A 200 -3.44 -9.16 -15.15
C GLU A 200 -1.98 -9.36 -15.61
N GLY A 201 -1.07 -9.70 -14.69
CA GLY A 201 0.33 -9.98 -15.00
C GLY A 201 1.15 -8.77 -15.49
N ALA A 202 0.59 -7.55 -15.45
CA ALA A 202 1.24 -6.35 -15.97
C ALA A 202 2.25 -5.69 -15.00
N VAL A 203 2.20 -6.04 -13.72
CA VAL A 203 3.04 -5.45 -12.68
C VAL A 203 3.66 -6.52 -11.78
N ASP A 204 4.88 -6.24 -11.30
CA ASP A 204 5.67 -7.16 -10.48
C ASP A 204 5.35 -7.03 -8.99
N TYR A 205 4.97 -5.83 -8.54
CA TYR A 205 4.84 -5.52 -7.11
C TYR A 205 3.59 -4.70 -6.79
N PHE A 206 2.97 -5.05 -5.66
CA PHE A 206 1.97 -4.22 -4.99
C PHE A 206 2.56 -3.63 -3.71
N MET A 207 2.60 -2.30 -3.62
CA MET A 207 3.24 -1.56 -2.54
C MET A 207 2.22 -0.94 -1.59
N TYR A 208 2.44 -1.14 -0.28
CA TYR A 208 1.70 -0.45 0.78
C TYR A 208 2.60 0.26 1.81
N ASP A 209 3.05 1.47 1.45
CA ASP A 209 3.83 2.37 2.32
C ASP A 209 4.97 1.68 3.11
N THR A 210 5.51 2.30 4.17
CA THR A 210 6.59 1.69 4.95
C THR A 210 6.09 0.62 5.91
N PHE A 211 6.72 -0.55 5.86
CA PHE A 211 6.50 -1.64 6.84
C PHE A 211 7.16 -1.30 8.19
N LEU A 212 8.31 -0.63 8.13
CA LEU A 212 9.06 -0.17 9.30
C LEU A 212 8.56 1.20 9.75
N GLY A 213 8.35 1.35 11.06
CA GLY A 213 7.69 2.52 11.66
C GLY A 213 6.17 2.39 11.82
N ALA A 214 5.56 1.35 11.24
CA ALA A 214 4.17 1.01 11.48
C ALA A 214 3.94 0.56 12.93
N ARG A 215 2.85 1.03 13.56
CA ARG A 215 2.42 0.55 14.87
C ARG A 215 2.08 -0.94 14.85
N PRO A 216 2.10 -1.65 16.00
CA PRO A 216 1.94 -3.10 16.05
C PRO A 216 0.72 -3.63 15.27
N GLY A 217 -0.45 -2.99 15.41
CA GLY A 217 -1.68 -3.38 14.71
C GLY A 217 -1.58 -3.22 13.19
N LEU A 218 -1.02 -2.12 12.70
CA LEU A 218 -0.82 -1.91 11.27
C LEU A 218 0.18 -2.91 10.69
N ARG A 219 1.26 -3.19 11.43
CA ARG A 219 2.26 -4.20 11.02
C ARG A 219 1.65 -5.60 10.95
N ASP A 220 0.78 -5.95 11.89
CA ASP A 220 0.07 -7.23 11.89
C ASP A 220 -0.91 -7.34 10.73
N PHE A 221 -1.68 -6.27 10.45
CA PHE A 221 -2.52 -6.17 9.26
C PHE A 221 -1.72 -6.39 7.97
N LYS A 222 -0.59 -5.69 7.80
CA LYS A 222 0.30 -5.85 6.63
C LYS A 222 0.74 -7.31 6.45
N ARG A 223 1.18 -7.97 7.53
CA ARG A 223 1.58 -9.39 7.49
C ARG A 223 0.43 -10.32 7.09
N ARG A 224 -0.75 -10.10 7.64
CA ARG A 224 -1.95 -10.90 7.37
C ARG A 224 -2.45 -10.80 5.93
N VAL A 225 -2.13 -9.70 5.24
CA VAL A 225 -2.40 -9.51 3.80
C VAL A 225 -1.31 -10.13 2.92
N GLY A 226 -0.16 -10.49 3.49
CA GLY A 226 0.96 -11.10 2.78
C GLY A 226 2.11 -10.15 2.45
N PHE A 227 2.05 -8.88 2.91
CA PHE A 227 3.16 -7.96 2.71
C PHE A 227 4.41 -8.40 3.48
N ARG A 228 5.55 -8.21 2.84
CA ARG A 228 6.88 -8.40 3.44
C ARG A 228 7.70 -7.12 3.31
N PRO A 229 8.65 -6.88 4.22
CA PRO A 229 9.56 -5.74 4.11
C PRO A 229 10.60 -5.97 3.00
N TYR A 230 10.81 -4.97 2.15
CA TYR A 230 11.84 -4.95 1.10
C TYR A 230 12.72 -3.71 1.18
N ARG A 231 13.88 -3.81 0.55
CA ARG A 231 14.69 -2.68 0.09
C ARG A 231 14.31 -2.36 -1.35
N ALA A 232 13.74 -1.19 -1.62
CA ALA A 232 13.50 -0.77 -2.99
C ALA A 232 14.76 -0.20 -3.64
N ARG A 233 14.93 -0.48 -4.93
CA ARG A 233 15.81 0.25 -5.83
C ARG A 233 14.96 0.83 -6.94
N TYR A 234 14.95 2.15 -7.04
CA TYR A 234 14.17 2.86 -8.05
C TYR A 234 14.98 3.12 -9.31
N THR A 235 14.33 2.94 -10.44
CA THR A 235 14.81 3.42 -11.73
C THR A 235 13.69 4.18 -12.42
N LEU A 236 14.06 5.11 -13.30
CA LEU A 236 13.14 5.87 -14.11
C LEU A 236 13.39 5.52 -15.58
N ALA A 237 12.36 5.04 -16.27
CA ALA A 237 12.40 4.72 -17.69
C ALA A 237 11.51 5.70 -18.49
N GLY A 238 11.79 5.83 -19.78
CA GLY A 238 10.95 6.61 -20.70
C GLY A 238 11.22 8.12 -20.75
N ALA A 239 12.43 8.57 -20.39
CA ALA A 239 12.93 9.83 -20.97
C ALA A 239 13.49 9.45 -22.34
N ASP A 240 13.10 10.16 -23.40
CA ASP A 240 13.72 9.99 -24.70
C ASP A 240 15.24 10.03 -24.53
N ALA A 241 15.89 9.02 -25.09
CA ALA A 241 17.26 9.16 -25.52
C ALA A 241 17.25 10.35 -26.49
N ALA A 242 17.64 11.52 -25.99
CA ALA A 242 18.10 12.58 -26.88
C ALA A 242 19.22 11.95 -27.70
N ALA A 243 18.94 11.70 -28.98
CA ALA A 243 19.95 11.32 -29.95
C ALA A 243 21.07 12.37 -29.83
N PRO A 244 22.35 11.98 -29.71
CA PRO A 244 23.42 12.94 -29.88
C PRO A 244 23.30 13.49 -31.30
N ALA A 245 23.19 14.81 -31.40
CA ALA A 245 23.36 15.55 -32.65
C ALA A 245 24.78 15.34 -33.19
#